data_AF-A0A1Q7G087-F1
#
_entry.id   AF-A0A1Q7G087-F1
#
_cell.length_a   1.000
_cell.length_b   1.000
_cell.length_c   1.000
_cell.angle_alpha   90.00
_cell.angle_beta   90.00
_cell.angle_gamma   90.00
#
_symmetry.space_group_name_H-M   'P 1'
#
loop_
_entity.id
_entity.type
_entity.pdbx_description
1 polymer ?
#
loop_
_entity_poly.entity_id
_entity_poly.type
_entity_poly.pdbx_seq_one_letter_code
_entity_poly.pdbx_strand_id
1 'polypeptide(L)'
;MGSDEAIIRDTLRDFDYVVYHKGWIPEKFHEVEDRRFSFIHIDVDLYQPTLDSLAFFYPRTTSGGIILCDDYGFITCPGQKRAMDVFFSDKPEEIVALPTGQGFIIKK
;
A
#
# COMPACT_ATOMS: atom_id res chain seq x y z
N MET A 1 0.11 8.72 16.83
CA MET A 1 1.01 9.87 16.55
C MET A 1 1.79 9.51 15.32
N GLY A 2 1.81 10.37 14.29
CA GLY A 2 2.67 10.14 13.13
C GLY A 2 4.14 10.33 13.50
N SER A 3 5.03 9.58 12.85
CA SER A 3 6.48 9.72 13.00
C SER A 3 6.96 11.04 12.38
N ASP A 4 7.87 11.74 13.06
CA ASP A 4 8.49 12.96 12.52
C ASP A 4 9.41 12.61 11.34
N GLU A 5 9.32 13.38 10.26
CA GLU A 5 10.15 13.18 9.06
C GLU A 5 11.65 13.19 9.37
N ALA A 6 12.11 14.04 10.30
CA ALA A 6 13.52 14.11 10.68
C ALA A 6 13.99 12.78 11.31
N ILE A 7 13.15 12.16 12.13
CA ILE A 7 13.44 10.86 12.75
C ILE A 7 13.51 9.77 11.67
N ILE A 8 12.58 9.77 10.72
CA ILE A 8 12.57 8.80 9.62
C ILE A 8 13.86 8.91 8.80
N ARG A 9 14.25 10.13 8.42
CA ARG A 9 15.44 10.37 7.61
C ARG A 9 16.73 9.98 8.32
N ASP A 10 16.84 10.23 9.63
CA ASP A 10 18.00 9.77 10.40
C ASP A 10 18.02 8.24 10.55
N THR A 11 16.86 7.62 10.78
CA THR A 11 16.73 6.16 10.90
C THR A 11 17.15 5.43 9.63
N LEU A 12 16.85 6.00 8.47
CA LEU A 12 17.09 5.41 7.15
C LEU A 12 18.29 6.02 6.43
N ARG A 13 19.14 6.79 7.13
CA ARG A 13 20.24 7.57 6.53
C ARG A 13 21.27 6.75 5.77
N ASP A 14 21.43 5.47 6.13
CA ASP A 14 22.41 4.57 5.53
C ASP A 14 21.92 3.93 4.22
N PHE A 15 20.67 4.21 3.80
CA PHE A 15 20.07 3.69 2.57
C PHE A 15 19.94 4.78 1.51
N ASP A 16 20.90 4.82 0.58
CA ASP A 16 20.98 5.81 -0.51
C ASP A 16 19.90 5.65 -1.60
N TYR A 17 19.20 4.52 -1.61
CA TYR A 17 18.13 4.20 -2.55
C TYR A 17 16.72 4.59 -2.04
N VAL A 18 16.61 5.26 -0.90
CA VAL A 18 15.31 5.69 -0.34
C VAL A 18 14.92 7.07 -0.88
N VAL A 19 13.76 7.14 -1.52
CA VAL A 19 13.15 8.39 -1.98
C VAL A 19 11.91 8.67 -1.13
N TYR A 20 11.81 9.89 -0.60
CA TYR A 20 10.73 10.30 0.31
C TYR A 20 9.78 11.25 -0.42
N HIS A 21 8.48 10.96 -0.35
CA HIS A 21 7.42 11.80 -0.90
C HIS A 21 6.57 12.36 0.23
N LYS A 22 6.97 13.51 0.79
CA LYS A 22 6.25 14.14 1.91
C LYS A 22 4.95 14.79 1.44
N GLY A 23 3.82 14.28 1.90
CA GLY A 23 2.51 14.88 1.66
C GLY A 23 1.39 13.89 1.95
N TRP A 24 0.17 14.28 1.59
CA TRP A 24 -0.99 13.41 1.74
C TRP A 24 -1.13 12.45 0.54
N ILE A 25 -1.66 11.26 0.78
CA ILE A 25 -2.07 10.32 -0.27
C ILE A 25 -3.53 10.62 -0.62
N PRO A 26 -3.90 10.78 -1.91
CA PRO A 26 -3.13 10.44 -3.12
C PRO A 26 -2.36 11.60 -3.77
N GLU A 27 -2.28 12.78 -3.16
CA GLU A 27 -1.72 13.98 -3.79
C GLU A 27 -0.27 13.82 -4.29
N LYS A 28 0.50 12.89 -3.72
CA LYS A 28 1.90 12.61 -4.07
C LYS A 28 2.10 11.58 -5.19
N PHE A 29 1.05 10.87 -5.60
CA PHE A 29 1.19 9.75 -6.54
C PHE A 29 1.68 10.15 -7.94
N HIS A 30 1.37 11.36 -8.39
CA HIS A 30 1.86 11.88 -9.67
C HIS A 30 3.40 11.87 -9.76
N GLU A 31 4.12 11.99 -8.64
CA GLU A 31 5.59 12.01 -8.61
C GLU A 31 6.21 10.64 -8.97
N VAL A 32 5.41 9.57 -9.00
CA VAL A 32 5.84 8.19 -9.32
C VAL A 32 4.99 7.53 -10.41
N GLU A 33 4.20 8.31 -11.16
CA GLU A 33 3.23 7.76 -12.12
C GLU A 33 3.84 7.02 -13.31
N ASP A 34 5.08 7.39 -13.68
CA ASP A 34 5.84 6.79 -14.78
C ASP A 34 6.54 5.47 -14.38
N ARG A 35 6.43 5.05 -13.12
CA ARG A 35 7.11 3.86 -12.61
C ARG A 35 6.26 2.60 -12.76
N ARG A 36 6.94 1.46 -12.61
CA ARG A 36 6.33 0.14 -12.41
C ARG A 36 6.87 -0.44 -11.12
N PHE A 37 6.04 -1.24 -10.46
CA PHE A 37 6.34 -1.76 -9.13
C PHE A 37 6.22 -3.27 -9.10
N SER A 38 7.18 -3.94 -8.49
CA SER A 38 7.12 -5.38 -8.19
C SER A 38 6.56 -5.67 -6.81
N PHE A 39 6.60 -4.69 -5.90
CA PHE A 39 6.13 -4.81 -4.54
C PHE A 39 5.54 -3.47 -4.07
N ILE A 40 4.36 -3.52 -3.47
CA ILE A 40 3.67 -2.38 -2.85
C ILE A 40 3.23 -2.79 -1.45
N HIS A 41 3.60 -1.99 -0.46
CA HIS A 41 3.17 -2.14 0.92
C HIS A 41 2.27 -0.94 1.30
N ILE A 42 1.03 -1.20 1.70
CA ILE A 42 0.02 -0.20 2.06
C ILE A 42 -0.28 -0.31 3.55
N ASP A 43 0.08 0.73 4.29
CA ASP A 43 -0.16 0.88 5.72
C ASP A 43 -0.67 2.30 5.96
N VAL A 44 -1.99 2.46 5.85
CA VAL A 44 -2.67 3.77 5.94
C VAL A 44 -3.96 3.71 6.76
N ASP A 45 -4.31 2.54 7.33
CA ASP A 45 -5.51 2.19 8.14
C ASP A 45 -6.90 2.43 7.52
N LEU A 46 -7.06 3.56 6.83
CA LEU A 46 -8.30 4.20 6.44
C LEU A 46 -8.80 3.69 5.09
N TYR A 47 -10.12 3.66 4.94
CA TYR A 47 -10.78 3.19 3.71
C TYR A 47 -10.36 3.97 2.47
N GLN A 48 -10.52 5.30 2.48
CA GLN A 48 -10.31 6.11 1.28
C GLN A 48 -8.84 6.13 0.83
N PRO A 49 -7.84 6.39 1.70
CA PRO A 49 -6.43 6.30 1.31
C PRO A 49 -6.01 4.91 0.82
N THR A 50 -6.59 3.83 1.38
CA THR A 50 -6.34 2.47 0.89
C THR A 50 -6.90 2.29 -0.52
N LEU A 51 -8.15 2.70 -0.76
CA LEU A 51 -8.80 2.58 -2.06
C LEU A 51 -8.07 3.41 -3.13
N ASP A 52 -7.66 4.63 -2.80
CA ASP A 52 -6.90 5.49 -3.71
C ASP A 52 -5.53 4.89 -4.04
N SER A 53 -4.86 4.30 -3.04
CA SER A 53 -3.60 3.57 -3.23
C SER A 53 -3.78 2.37 -4.18
N LEU A 54 -4.80 1.54 -3.93
CA LEU A 54 -5.09 0.39 -4.79
C LEU A 54 -5.41 0.82 -6.22
N ALA A 55 -6.25 1.85 -6.41
CA ALA A 55 -6.61 2.37 -7.73
C ALA A 55 -5.39 2.88 -8.51
N PHE A 56 -4.43 3.52 -7.83
CA PHE A 56 -3.22 4.05 -8.46
C PHE A 56 -2.16 2.97 -8.75
N PHE A 57 -1.84 2.13 -7.75
CA PHE A 57 -0.73 1.18 -7.82
C PHE A 57 -1.08 -0.13 -8.52
N TYR A 58 -2.32 -0.60 -8.44
CA TYR A 58 -2.74 -1.85 -9.08
C TYR A 58 -2.43 -1.92 -10.58
N PRO A 59 -2.79 -0.92 -11.43
CA PRO A 59 -2.45 -0.96 -12.86
C PRO A 59 -0.95 -0.75 -13.14
N ARG A 60 -0.18 -0.31 -12.14
CA ARG A 60 1.28 -0.06 -12.24
C ARG A 60 2.11 -1.18 -11.63
N THR A 61 1.48 -2.20 -11.06
CA THR A 61 2.15 -3.38 -10.53
C THR A 61 2.40 -4.37 -11.66
N THR A 62 3.62 -4.89 -11.76
CA THR A 62 3.99 -5.88 -12.79
C THR A 62 3.30 -7.21 -12.53
N SER A 63 3.07 -8.02 -13.58
CA SER A 63 2.65 -9.42 -13.41
C SER A 63 3.64 -10.16 -12.50
N GLY A 64 3.11 -10.98 -11.57
CA GLY A 64 3.86 -11.62 -10.50
C GLY A 64 4.22 -10.72 -9.32
N GLY A 65 3.94 -9.41 -9.40
CA GLY A 65 4.18 -8.46 -8.31
C GLY A 65 3.18 -8.61 -7.16
N ILE A 66 3.54 -8.12 -5.98
CA ILE A 66 2.73 -8.24 -4.77
C ILE A 66 2.20 -6.87 -4.34
N ILE A 67 0.93 -6.83 -3.95
CA ILE A 67 0.34 -5.71 -3.21
C ILE A 67 -0.09 -6.26 -1.87
N LEU A 68 0.50 -5.73 -0.79
CA LEU A 68 0.26 -6.12 0.59
C LEU A 68 -0.33 -4.95 1.37
N CYS A 69 -1.35 -5.22 2.17
CA CYS A 69 -1.96 -4.29 3.10
C CYS A 69 -1.74 -4.77 4.54
N ASP A 70 -1.27 -3.88 5.41
CA ASP A 70 -0.74 -4.29 6.72
C ASP A 70 -1.82 -4.78 7.72
N ASP A 71 -3.00 -4.18 7.66
CA ASP A 71 -4.09 -4.29 8.64
C ASP A 71 -5.32 -5.08 8.16
N TYR A 72 -5.22 -5.83 7.06
CA TYR A 72 -6.36 -6.50 6.44
C TYR A 72 -7.18 -7.38 7.42
N GLY A 73 -6.52 -8.05 8.35
CA GLY A 73 -7.08 -8.91 9.39
C GLY A 73 -7.37 -8.20 10.72
N PHE A 74 -7.06 -6.91 10.85
CA PHE A 74 -7.24 -6.18 12.10
C PHE A 74 -8.66 -5.60 12.19
N ILE A 75 -9.42 -6.08 13.17
CA ILE A 75 -10.81 -5.63 13.42
C ILE A 75 -10.86 -4.13 13.75
N THR A 76 -9.78 -3.58 14.32
CA THR A 76 -9.64 -2.15 14.65
C THR A 76 -9.48 -1.26 13.42
N CYS A 77 -9.12 -1.83 12.26
CA CYS A 77 -8.90 -1.11 11.00
C CYS A 77 -9.86 -1.59 9.91
N PRO A 78 -11.20 -1.47 10.12
CA PRO A 78 -12.18 -2.02 9.18
C PRO A 78 -12.17 -1.32 7.81
N GLY A 79 -11.61 -0.11 7.74
CA GLY A 79 -11.52 0.66 6.51
C GLY A 79 -10.64 0.00 5.47
N GLN A 80 -9.42 -0.40 5.85
CA GLN A 80 -8.47 -1.04 4.94
C GLN A 80 -9.01 -2.37 4.41
N LYS A 81 -9.53 -3.24 5.28
CA LYS A 81 -10.16 -4.51 4.87
C LYS A 81 -11.27 -4.28 3.84
N ARG A 82 -12.22 -3.39 4.15
CA ARG A 82 -13.36 -3.13 3.27
C ARG A 82 -12.92 -2.57 1.92
N ALA A 83 -11.89 -1.71 1.89
CA ALA A 83 -11.35 -1.18 0.65
C ALA A 83 -10.76 -2.28 -0.24
N MET A 84 -9.99 -3.20 0.33
CA MET A 84 -9.47 -4.36 -0.40
C MET A 84 -10.59 -5.27 -0.90
N ASP A 85 -11.52 -5.66 -0.01
CA ASP A 85 -12.62 -6.58 -0.35
C ASP A 85 -13.45 -6.04 -1.53
N VAL A 86 -13.79 -4.74 -1.50
CA VAL A 86 -14.53 -4.10 -2.59
C VAL A 86 -13.67 -4.00 -3.85
N PHE A 87 -12.42 -3.56 -3.74
CA PHE A 87 -11.55 -3.33 -4.89
C PHE A 87 -11.24 -4.62 -5.66
N PHE A 88 -11.07 -5.76 -4.97
CA PHE A 88 -10.76 -7.04 -5.59
C PHE A 88 -11.99 -7.91 -5.87
N SER A 89 -13.20 -7.49 -5.50
CA SER A 89 -14.43 -8.27 -5.72
C SER A 89 -14.74 -8.61 -7.18
N ASP A 90 -14.24 -7.81 -8.12
CA ASP A 90 -14.42 -7.96 -9.57
C ASP A 90 -13.12 -8.31 -10.31
N LYS A 91 -12.06 -8.68 -9.57
CA LYS A 91 -10.72 -8.97 -10.12
C LYS A 91 -10.40 -10.46 -10.03
N PRO A 92 -9.51 -10.95 -10.91
CA PRO A 92 -9.16 -12.36 -10.93
C PRO A 92 -8.22 -12.75 -9.77
N GLU A 93 -7.60 -11.80 -9.08
CA GLU A 93 -6.74 -12.03 -7.92
C GLU A 93 -7.55 -12.30 -6.65
N GLU A 94 -7.14 -13.30 -5.89
CA GLU A 94 -7.69 -13.59 -4.55
C GLU A 94 -6.80 -12.98 -3.47
N ILE A 95 -7.41 -12.48 -2.39
CA ILE A 95 -6.69 -11.94 -1.23
C ILE A 95 -6.29 -13.09 -0.32
N VAL A 96 -4.98 -13.24 -0.09
CA VAL A 96 -4.41 -14.19 0.86
C VAL A 96 -4.24 -13.48 2.20
N ALA A 97 -5.03 -13.91 3.19
CA ALA A 97 -4.91 -13.44 4.57
C ALA A 97 -3.72 -14.11 5.28
N LEU A 98 -2.93 -13.33 6.02
CA LEU A 98 -1.78 -13.80 6.79
C LEU A 98 -2.13 -13.87 8.29
N PRO A 99 -1.53 -14.82 9.04
CA PRO A 99 -1.82 -15.02 10.46
C PRO A 99 -1.37 -13.84 11.33
N THR A 100 -0.48 -12.99 10.81
CA THR A 100 0.00 -11.77 11.44
C THR A 100 -0.87 -10.54 11.13
N GLY A 101 -2.01 -10.74 10.46
CA GLY A 101 -3.03 -9.71 10.23
C GLY A 101 -2.91 -8.99 8.88
N GLN A 102 -1.85 -9.21 8.11
CA GLN A 102 -1.73 -8.66 6.75
C GLN A 102 -2.64 -9.40 5.76
N GLY A 103 -2.86 -8.78 4.61
CA GLY A 103 -3.49 -9.42 3.44
C GLY A 103 -2.75 -9.01 2.19
N PHE A 104 -2.53 -9.94 1.26
CA PHE A 104 -1.86 -9.61 0.00
C PHE A 104 -2.49 -10.31 -1.21
N ILE A 105 -2.22 -9.77 -2.39
CA ILE A 105 -2.50 -10.40 -3.68
C ILE A 105 -1.21 -10.60 -4.46
N ILE A 106 -1.23 -11.52 -5.41
CA ILE A 106 -0.21 -11.64 -6.46
C ILE A 106 -0.85 -11.19 -7.77
N LYS A 107 -0.33 -10.12 -8.37
CA LYS A 107 -0.84 -9.53 -9.60
C LYS A 107 -0.71 -10.54 -10.74
N LYS A 108 -1.81 -10.81 -11.43
CA LYS A 108 -1.80 -11.63 -12.66
C LYS A 108 -1.30 -10.83 -13.85
#